data_AF-A0A3A8QU45-F1
#
_entry.id   AF-A0A3A8QU45-F1
#
_cell.length_a   1.000
_cell.length_b   1.000
_cell.length_c   1.000
_cell.angle_alpha   90.00
_cell.angle_beta   90.00
_cell.angle_gamma   90.00
#
_symmetry.space_group_name_H-M   'P 1'
#
loop_
_entity.id
_entity.type
_entity.pdbx_description
1 polymer ?
#
loop_
_entity_poly.entity_id
_entity_poly.type
_entity_poly.pdbx_seq_one_letter_code
_entity_poly.pdbx_strand_id
1 'polypeptide(L)'
;MRRFEFVDGNSSKFWMPEVQGATFIVTYGRIGTAGQRKEKVFPDEDAALKEYTKKVAEKVREGYAEVGAEAGSGAAPAAPPPKAAAAPPPALVLPRRVTPATPGPEAVAAAASALTLLQSRLKGPSWKVTRLSRKARHALRSLGGVDPAAHPALAAPFAALMAHVVGPKAEGRLPLRHALGLLSQVDVAAFQRATEMWKAAPAGSVPPGVAAVRTLNDPELALRVTALLSERPELRDGSEDAWTKRWSVLKPHVEAHLSGAGQSLSAFVSSVDAGGDAHLSKRLARLGA
;
A
#
# COMPACT_ATOMS: atom_id res chain seq x y z
N MET A 1 -16.30 -23.89 25.89
CA MET A 1 -17.06 -23.08 24.90
C MET A 1 -16.20 -21.88 24.52
N ARG A 2 -16.10 -21.55 23.24
CA ARG A 2 -15.29 -20.41 22.77
C ARG A 2 -16.18 -19.18 22.66
N ARG A 3 -15.74 -18.07 23.24
CA ARG A 3 -16.46 -16.79 23.19
C ARG A 3 -15.56 -15.78 22.51
N PHE A 4 -16.14 -14.99 21.62
CA PHE A 4 -15.46 -13.95 20.88
C PHE A 4 -16.13 -12.62 21.15
N GLU A 5 -15.33 -11.57 21.27
CA GLU A 5 -15.75 -10.23 21.62
C GLU A 5 -15.20 -9.24 20.60
N PHE A 6 -16.03 -8.28 20.22
CA PHE A 6 -15.67 -7.19 19.31
C PHE A 6 -16.00 -5.88 20.02
N VAL A 7 -14.98 -5.06 20.23
CA VAL A 7 -15.10 -3.76 20.89
C VAL A 7 -14.52 -2.70 19.96
N ASP A 8 -15.39 -1.85 19.43
CA ASP A 8 -15.01 -0.69 18.61
C ASP A 8 -15.90 0.51 18.95
N GLY A 9 -15.29 1.59 19.44
CA GLY A 9 -15.98 2.78 19.94
C GLY A 9 -17.06 2.45 20.98
N ASN A 10 -18.33 2.78 20.67
CA ASN A 10 -19.49 2.50 21.53
C ASN A 10 -20.16 1.13 21.27
N SER A 11 -19.59 0.31 20.38
CA SER A 11 -20.09 -1.03 20.04
C SER A 11 -19.31 -2.12 20.74
N SER A 12 -19.93 -2.76 21.73
CA SER A 12 -19.38 -3.91 22.45
C SER A 12 -20.26 -5.13 22.18
N LYS A 13 -19.80 -6.05 21.32
CA LYS A 13 -20.58 -7.23 20.87
C LYS A 13 -19.87 -8.52 21.25
N PHE A 14 -20.63 -9.57 21.53
CA PHE A 14 -20.11 -10.92 21.74
C PHE A 14 -20.73 -11.92 20.75
N TRP A 15 -19.96 -12.95 20.44
CA TRP A 15 -20.30 -14.03 19.54
C TRP A 15 -19.75 -15.34 20.09
N MET A 16 -20.61 -16.33 20.29
CA MET A 16 -20.28 -17.62 20.92
C MET A 16 -20.73 -18.74 19.98
N PRO A 17 -19.81 -19.31 19.20
CA PRO A 17 -20.09 -20.48 18.38
C PRO A 17 -19.89 -21.77 19.18
N GLU A 18 -20.79 -22.72 18.96
CA GLU A 18 -20.78 -24.06 19.55
C GLU A 18 -21.20 -25.08 18.48
N VAL A 19 -20.62 -26.28 18.53
CA VAL A 19 -21.06 -27.42 17.71
C VAL A 19 -21.44 -28.55 18.66
N GLN A 20 -22.64 -29.09 18.45
CA GLN A 20 -23.15 -30.26 19.15
C GLN A 20 -23.54 -31.31 18.10
N GLY A 21 -22.66 -32.29 17.87
CA GLY A 21 -22.80 -33.26 16.77
C GLY A 21 -22.95 -32.56 15.42
N ALA A 22 -24.03 -32.86 14.68
CA ALA A 22 -24.32 -32.23 13.39
C ALA A 22 -24.99 -30.84 13.50
N THR A 23 -25.09 -30.25 14.70
CA THR A 23 -25.77 -28.95 14.90
C THR A 23 -24.78 -27.86 15.26
N PHE A 24 -24.78 -26.79 14.47
CA PHE A 24 -24.02 -25.56 14.75
C PHE A 24 -24.92 -24.54 15.44
N ILE A 25 -24.55 -24.16 16.67
CA ILE A 25 -25.26 -23.21 17.52
C ILE A 25 -24.42 -21.94 17.63
N VAL A 26 -25.05 -20.78 17.51
CA VAL A 26 -24.41 -19.48 17.64
C VAL A 26 -25.22 -18.61 18.58
N THR A 27 -24.59 -18.10 19.62
CA THR A 27 -25.18 -17.12 20.54
C THR A 27 -24.48 -15.77 20.37
N TYR A 28 -25.21 -14.70 20.07
CA TYR A 28 -24.61 -13.39 19.79
C TYR A 28 -25.43 -12.24 20.37
N GLY A 29 -24.77 -11.15 20.75
CA GLY A 29 -25.45 -10.03 21.39
C GLY A 29 -24.53 -8.88 21.73
N ARG A 30 -25.06 -7.88 22.45
CA ARG A 30 -24.27 -6.82 23.07
C ARG A 30 -23.68 -7.34 24.39
N ILE A 31 -22.42 -7.02 24.68
CA ILE A 31 -21.80 -7.40 25.96
C ILE A 31 -22.63 -6.79 27.10
N GLY A 32 -23.08 -7.63 28.04
CA GLY A 32 -23.99 -7.26 29.13
C GLY A 32 -25.47 -7.63 28.92
N THR A 33 -25.85 -8.21 27.78
CA THR A 33 -27.21 -8.76 27.56
C THR A 33 -27.17 -10.29 27.38
N ALA A 34 -28.32 -10.96 27.54
CA ALA A 34 -28.43 -12.41 27.34
C ALA A 34 -28.18 -12.85 25.87
N GLY A 35 -28.25 -11.92 24.91
CA GLY A 35 -28.04 -12.20 23.48
C GLY A 35 -29.17 -12.99 22.82
N GLN A 36 -28.93 -13.41 21.58
CA GLN A 36 -29.82 -14.22 20.75
C GLN A 36 -29.10 -15.51 20.36
N ARG A 37 -29.80 -16.64 20.50
CA ARG A 37 -29.31 -17.98 20.14
C ARG A 37 -29.93 -18.40 18.81
N LYS A 38 -29.11 -18.89 17.89
CA LYS A 38 -29.53 -19.44 16.59
C LYS A 38 -28.82 -20.76 16.34
N GLU A 39 -29.57 -21.77 15.97
CA GLU A 39 -29.04 -23.10 15.65
C GLU A 39 -29.28 -23.43 14.17
N LYS A 40 -28.38 -24.23 13.61
CA LYS A 40 -28.44 -24.71 12.23
C LYS A 40 -27.96 -26.16 12.19
N VAL A 41 -28.84 -27.04 11.75
CA VAL A 41 -28.56 -28.47 11.60
C VAL A 41 -27.92 -28.73 10.24
N PHE A 42 -26.90 -29.58 10.22
CA PHE A 42 -26.18 -30.05 9.05
C PHE A 42 -26.38 -31.57 8.87
N PRO A 43 -26.14 -32.10 7.65
CA PRO A 43 -26.32 -33.53 7.37
C PRO A 43 -25.32 -34.43 8.13
N ASP A 44 -24.16 -33.90 8.48
CA ASP A 44 -23.04 -34.62 9.10
C ASP A 44 -22.24 -33.70 10.05
N GLU A 45 -21.62 -34.31 11.07
CA GLU A 45 -20.79 -33.61 12.06
C GLU A 45 -19.59 -32.91 11.41
N ASP A 46 -19.00 -33.52 10.38
CA ASP A 46 -17.90 -32.93 9.61
C ASP A 46 -18.30 -31.65 8.87
N ALA A 47 -19.53 -31.56 8.34
CA ALA A 47 -20.01 -30.33 7.72
C ALA A 47 -20.29 -29.23 8.75
N ALA A 48 -20.80 -29.59 9.93
CA ALA A 48 -20.98 -28.64 11.03
C ALA A 48 -19.63 -28.07 11.50
N LEU A 49 -18.58 -28.89 11.60
CA LEU A 49 -17.23 -28.48 11.94
C LEU A 49 -16.56 -27.61 10.86
N LYS A 50 -16.78 -27.91 9.58
CA LYS A 50 -16.28 -27.08 8.47
C LYS A 50 -16.91 -25.68 8.45
N GLU A 51 -18.22 -25.59 8.64
CA GLU A 51 -18.89 -24.29 8.72
C GLU A 51 -18.52 -23.55 10.01
N TYR A 52 -18.34 -24.25 11.14
CA TYR A 52 -17.80 -23.68 12.38
C TYR A 52 -16.43 -23.04 12.18
N THR A 53 -15.46 -23.79 11.63
CA THR A 53 -14.09 -23.32 11.40
C THR A 53 -14.04 -22.17 10.41
N LYS A 54 -14.81 -22.23 9.33
CA LYS A 54 -14.96 -21.15 8.36
C LYS A 54 -15.53 -19.89 9.00
N LYS A 55 -16.59 -20.00 9.81
CA LYS A 55 -17.22 -18.86 10.49
C LYS A 55 -16.32 -18.25 11.56
N VAL A 56 -15.56 -19.07 12.29
CA VAL A 56 -14.54 -18.58 13.22
C VAL A 56 -13.45 -17.81 12.47
N ALA A 57 -12.93 -18.35 11.36
CA ALA A 57 -11.90 -17.66 10.58
C ALA A 57 -12.39 -16.34 9.95
N GLU A 58 -13.66 -16.29 9.53
CA GLU A 58 -14.32 -15.07 9.05
C GLU A 58 -14.46 -14.04 10.17
N LYS A 59 -14.93 -14.44 11.36
CA LYS A 59 -15.12 -13.54 12.51
C LYS A 59 -13.81 -13.03 13.09
N VAL A 60 -12.78 -13.85 13.14
CA VAL A 60 -11.43 -13.42 13.55
C VAL A 60 -10.85 -12.43 12.53
N ARG A 61 -11.08 -12.63 11.22
CA ARG A 61 -10.68 -11.66 10.19
C ARG A 61 -11.44 -10.34 10.30
N GLU A 62 -12.71 -10.38 10.71
CA GLU A 62 -13.53 -9.20 10.99
C GLU A 62 -13.13 -8.47 12.29
N GLY A 63 -12.15 -8.98 13.05
CA GLY A 63 -11.61 -8.32 14.24
C GLY A 63 -12.22 -8.77 15.57
N TYR A 64 -12.98 -9.86 15.60
CA TYR A 64 -13.44 -10.46 16.86
C TYR A 64 -12.27 -11.15 17.58
N ALA A 65 -12.03 -10.79 18.83
CA ALA A 65 -11.01 -11.37 19.70
C ALA A 65 -11.61 -12.49 20.56
N GLU A 66 -10.92 -13.62 20.73
CA GLU A 66 -11.39 -14.71 21.57
C GLU A 66 -11.13 -14.44 23.06
N VAL A 67 -12.15 -14.60 23.91
CA VAL A 67 -12.14 -14.32 25.35
C VAL A 67 -12.82 -15.47 26.10
N GLY A 68 -12.07 -16.29 26.86
CA GLY A 68 -12.65 -17.35 27.70
C GLY A 68 -11.65 -18.07 28.63
N ALA A 69 -11.91 -17.98 29.94
CA ALA A 69 -11.31 -18.67 31.12
C ALA A 69 -12.11 -19.98 31.41
N GLU A 70 -11.56 -21.18 31.67
CA GLU A 70 -10.74 -21.81 32.75
C GLU A 70 -11.51 -22.65 33.82
N ALA A 71 -10.82 -23.69 34.34
CA ALA A 71 -11.02 -24.57 35.54
C ALA A 71 -11.80 -25.92 35.39
N GLY A 72 -11.32 -27.07 35.90
CA GLY A 72 -10.08 -27.35 36.66
C GLY A 72 -9.88 -28.83 37.12
N SER A 73 -8.70 -29.13 37.66
CA SER A 73 -8.43 -30.05 38.80
C SER A 73 -6.96 -29.92 39.20
N GLY A 74 -6.69 -29.81 40.50
CA GLY A 74 -5.44 -29.28 41.05
C GLY A 74 -4.25 -30.23 41.07
N ALA A 75 -3.07 -29.63 40.92
CA ALA A 75 -1.81 -29.91 41.63
C ALA A 75 -0.78 -28.91 41.11
N ALA A 76 -0.15 -28.13 42.00
CA ALA A 76 1.06 -27.39 41.63
C ALA A 76 2.13 -28.42 41.23
N PRO A 77 2.80 -28.25 40.07
CA PRO A 77 4.17 -27.75 40.14
C PRO A 77 4.62 -26.89 38.94
N ALA A 78 5.60 -26.03 39.26
CA ALA A 78 6.65 -25.49 38.40
C ALA A 78 6.26 -24.60 37.21
N ALA A 79 6.82 -23.38 37.25
CA ALA A 79 6.77 -22.37 36.21
C ALA A 79 7.09 -22.95 34.81
N PRO A 80 6.21 -22.79 33.82
CA PRO A 80 6.56 -23.04 32.43
C PRO A 80 7.50 -21.94 31.92
N PRO A 81 8.48 -22.28 31.05
CA PRO A 81 9.44 -21.34 30.49
C PRO A 81 8.70 -20.22 29.74
N PRO A 82 9.29 -19.02 29.59
CA PRO A 82 8.65 -17.90 28.91
C PRO A 82 8.16 -18.38 27.54
N LYS A 83 6.83 -18.32 27.40
CA LYS A 83 6.07 -18.56 26.17
C LYS A 83 6.81 -17.86 25.04
N ALA A 84 7.43 -18.66 24.17
CA ALA A 84 7.91 -18.20 22.89
C ALA A 84 6.79 -17.36 22.30
N ALA A 85 7.08 -16.07 22.09
CA ALA A 85 6.14 -15.12 21.52
C ALA A 85 5.51 -15.79 20.31
N ALA A 86 4.19 -16.00 20.36
CA ALA A 86 3.42 -16.44 19.22
C ALA A 86 3.86 -15.57 18.05
N ALA A 87 4.39 -16.21 17.00
CA ALA A 87 4.91 -15.52 15.84
C ALA A 87 3.86 -14.48 15.41
N PRO A 88 4.27 -13.20 15.21
CA PRO A 88 3.33 -12.19 14.76
C PRO A 88 2.60 -12.71 13.52
N PRO A 89 1.29 -12.41 13.36
CA PRO A 89 0.57 -12.76 12.14
C PRO A 89 1.42 -12.33 10.94
N PRO A 90 1.47 -13.13 9.85
CA PRO A 90 2.39 -12.86 8.75
C PRO A 90 2.22 -11.42 8.30
N ALA A 91 3.22 -10.59 8.58
CA ALA A 91 3.22 -9.20 8.15
C ALA A 91 3.01 -9.20 6.64
N LEU A 92 2.05 -8.42 6.14
CA LEU A 92 1.83 -8.28 4.71
C LEU A 92 3.09 -7.69 4.07
N VAL A 93 4.00 -8.56 3.61
CA VAL A 93 5.26 -8.14 3.00
C VAL A 93 4.95 -7.57 1.62
N LEU A 94 5.20 -6.28 1.45
CA LEU A 94 4.97 -5.62 0.18
C LEU A 94 5.91 -6.19 -0.88
N PRO A 95 5.39 -6.68 -2.04
CA PRO A 95 6.23 -7.23 -3.10
C PRO A 95 7.23 -6.19 -3.60
N ARG A 96 8.47 -6.58 -3.91
CA ARG A 96 9.49 -5.64 -4.44
C ARG A 96 9.05 -5.03 -5.79
N ARG A 97 9.35 -3.75 -6.02
CA ARG A 97 9.04 -3.07 -7.31
C ARG A 97 9.95 -3.53 -8.45
N VAL A 98 11.21 -3.81 -8.13
CA VAL A 98 12.27 -4.08 -9.10
C VAL A 98 13.00 -5.34 -8.68
N THR A 99 13.34 -6.17 -9.66
CA THR A 99 14.19 -7.34 -9.46
C THR A 99 15.59 -6.87 -9.10
N PRO A 100 16.18 -7.29 -7.97
CA PRO A 100 17.51 -6.87 -7.59
C PRO A 100 18.54 -7.35 -8.62
N ALA A 101 19.49 -6.48 -8.94
CA ALA A 101 20.59 -6.75 -9.85
C ALA A 101 21.82 -5.96 -9.39
N THR A 102 23.02 -6.45 -9.69
CA THR A 102 24.25 -5.68 -9.49
C THR A 102 24.59 -4.99 -10.80
N PRO A 103 24.48 -3.65 -10.89
CA PRO A 103 24.74 -2.96 -12.15
C PRO A 103 26.23 -2.91 -12.47
N GLY A 104 26.58 -3.27 -13.71
CA GLY A 104 27.90 -3.00 -14.26
C GLY A 104 28.10 -1.51 -14.55
N PRO A 105 29.36 -1.01 -14.61
CA PRO A 105 29.66 0.40 -14.86
C PRO A 105 29.09 0.92 -16.19
N GLU A 106 29.06 0.08 -17.23
CA GLU A 106 28.46 0.41 -18.52
C GLU A 106 26.95 0.67 -18.42
N ALA A 107 26.23 -0.17 -17.65
CA ALA A 107 24.79 0.00 -17.44
C ALA A 107 24.48 1.32 -16.69
N VAL A 108 25.31 1.66 -15.70
CA VAL A 108 25.22 2.93 -14.97
C VAL A 108 25.45 4.11 -15.91
N ALA A 109 26.48 4.06 -16.77
CA ALA A 109 26.78 5.09 -17.75
C ALA A 109 25.67 5.26 -18.81
N ALA A 110 25.09 4.14 -19.27
CA ALA A 110 23.96 4.14 -20.19
C ALA A 110 22.70 4.78 -19.58
N ALA A 111 22.41 4.47 -18.31
CA ALA A 111 21.31 5.09 -17.58
C ALA A 111 21.53 6.59 -17.37
N ALA A 112 22.74 7.01 -16.98
CA ALA A 112 23.10 8.43 -16.87
C ALA A 112 22.91 9.17 -18.21
N SER A 113 23.41 8.60 -19.29
CA SER A 113 23.26 9.16 -20.65
C SER A 113 21.80 9.28 -21.07
N ALA A 114 20.96 8.30 -20.73
CA ALA A 114 19.53 8.34 -21.02
C ALA A 114 18.79 9.44 -20.24
N LEU A 115 19.18 9.69 -18.98
CA LEU A 115 18.64 10.77 -18.14
C LEU A 115 19.03 12.15 -18.70
N THR A 116 20.31 12.35 -19.03
CA THR A 116 20.80 13.60 -19.64
C THR A 116 20.13 13.87 -20.99
N LEU A 117 19.97 12.83 -21.82
CA LEU A 117 19.25 12.97 -23.09
C LEU A 117 17.79 13.35 -22.89
N LEU A 118 17.10 12.78 -21.90
CA LEU A 118 15.74 13.17 -21.56
C LEU A 118 15.67 14.63 -21.12
N GLN A 119 16.55 15.05 -20.21
CA GLN A 119 16.63 16.42 -19.70
C GLN A 119 16.80 17.44 -20.84
N SER A 120 17.78 17.22 -21.74
CA SER A 120 18.04 18.11 -22.87
C SER A 120 16.86 18.25 -23.85
N ARG A 121 15.88 17.35 -23.80
CA ARG A 121 14.74 17.29 -24.72
C ARG A 121 13.41 17.60 -24.05
N LEU A 122 13.38 18.09 -22.81
CA LEU A 122 12.14 18.43 -22.10
C LEU A 122 11.31 19.52 -22.80
N LYS A 123 11.96 20.44 -23.53
CA LYS A 123 11.27 21.47 -24.35
C LYS A 123 10.74 20.94 -25.68
N GLY A 124 11.01 19.68 -26.02
CA GLY A 124 10.60 19.07 -27.27
C GLY A 124 9.13 18.60 -27.27
N PRO A 125 8.69 17.99 -28.39
CA PRO A 125 7.34 17.44 -28.48
C PRO A 125 7.05 16.39 -27.40
N SER A 126 5.82 16.39 -26.88
CA SER A 126 5.38 15.52 -25.78
C SER A 126 5.60 14.02 -26.05
N TRP A 127 5.42 13.57 -27.30
CA TRP A 127 5.67 12.19 -27.70
C TRP A 127 7.16 11.81 -27.60
N LYS A 128 8.07 12.76 -27.89
CA LYS A 128 9.52 12.55 -27.81
C LYS A 128 9.97 12.48 -26.36
N VAL A 129 9.46 13.38 -25.51
CA VAL A 129 9.66 13.33 -24.05
C VAL A 129 9.15 12.01 -23.48
N THR A 130 7.96 11.57 -23.89
CA THR A 130 7.36 10.30 -23.46
C THR A 130 8.23 9.10 -23.86
N ARG A 131 8.74 9.08 -25.10
CA ARG A 131 9.65 8.03 -25.60
C ARG A 131 10.97 8.00 -24.83
N LEU A 132 11.60 9.15 -24.61
CA LEU A 132 12.85 9.25 -23.86
C LEU A 132 12.66 8.89 -22.38
N SER A 133 11.53 9.26 -21.78
CA SER A 133 11.15 8.84 -20.42
C SER A 133 11.02 7.33 -20.30
N ARG A 134 10.45 6.66 -21.31
CA ARG A 134 10.40 5.19 -21.36
C ARG A 134 11.79 4.57 -21.47
N LYS A 135 12.66 5.12 -22.33
CA LYS A 135 14.05 4.66 -22.49
C LYS A 135 14.84 4.79 -21.18
N ALA A 136 14.79 5.97 -20.54
CA ALA A 136 15.44 6.20 -19.25
C ALA A 136 14.90 5.26 -18.16
N ARG A 137 13.58 5.03 -18.12
CA ARG A 137 12.97 4.07 -17.19
C ARG A 137 13.49 2.65 -17.39
N HIS A 138 13.59 2.17 -18.63
CA HIS A 138 14.14 0.84 -18.91
C HIS A 138 15.60 0.73 -18.48
N ALA A 139 16.42 1.75 -18.76
CA ALA A 139 17.82 1.77 -18.33
C ALA A 139 17.98 1.80 -16.80
N LEU A 140 17.11 2.50 -16.07
CA LEU A 140 17.10 2.45 -14.59
C LEU A 140 16.65 1.09 -14.07
N ARG A 141 15.64 0.47 -14.69
CA ARG A 141 15.14 -0.85 -14.30
C ARG A 141 16.23 -1.92 -14.36
N SER A 142 17.09 -1.88 -15.37
CA SER A 142 18.21 -2.84 -15.48
C SER A 142 19.25 -2.70 -14.36
N LEU A 143 19.24 -1.60 -13.61
CA LEU A 143 20.14 -1.43 -12.48
C LEU A 143 19.66 -2.14 -11.21
N GLY A 144 18.41 -2.62 -11.18
CA GLY A 144 17.94 -3.46 -10.08
C GLY A 144 17.56 -2.72 -8.80
N GLY A 145 17.11 -1.45 -8.91
CA GLY A 145 16.60 -0.69 -7.76
C GLY A 145 17.69 -0.01 -6.93
N VAL A 146 18.85 0.31 -7.50
CA VAL A 146 19.91 1.06 -6.81
C VAL A 146 19.48 2.45 -6.38
N ASP A 147 20.14 2.99 -5.35
CA ASP A 147 20.05 4.40 -5.01
C ASP A 147 20.90 5.23 -6.01
N PRO A 148 20.31 6.10 -6.85
CA PRO A 148 21.07 6.96 -7.75
C PRO A 148 22.07 7.88 -7.03
N ALA A 149 21.85 8.22 -5.76
CA ALA A 149 22.80 9.04 -4.98
C ALA A 149 24.07 8.27 -4.60
N ALA A 150 24.01 6.94 -4.54
CA ALA A 150 25.19 6.10 -4.29
C ALA A 150 26.10 5.96 -5.53
N HIS A 151 25.64 6.40 -6.71
CA HIS A 151 26.39 6.33 -7.97
C HIS A 151 26.69 7.75 -8.48
N PRO A 152 27.96 8.21 -8.45
CA PRO A 152 28.31 9.58 -8.86
C PRO A 152 27.82 9.97 -10.26
N ALA A 153 27.86 9.01 -11.20
CA ALA A 153 27.38 9.22 -12.58
C ALA A 153 25.85 9.43 -12.68
N LEU A 154 25.06 8.93 -11.74
CA LEU A 154 23.59 9.04 -11.73
C LEU A 154 23.10 10.18 -10.85
N ALA A 155 23.81 10.49 -9.77
CA ALA A 155 23.36 11.44 -8.74
C ALA A 155 22.97 12.79 -9.34
N ALA A 156 23.87 13.42 -10.11
CA ALA A 156 23.62 14.74 -10.70
C ALA A 156 22.54 14.73 -11.80
N PRO A 157 22.59 13.85 -12.83
CA PRO A 157 21.55 13.80 -13.86
C PRO A 157 20.15 13.49 -13.29
N PHE A 158 20.07 12.60 -12.30
CA PHE A 158 18.80 12.23 -11.69
C PHE A 158 18.20 13.38 -10.88
N ALA A 159 19.01 14.02 -10.01
CA ALA A 159 18.57 15.15 -9.22
C ALA A 159 18.15 16.35 -10.09
N ALA A 160 18.94 16.69 -11.11
CA ALA A 160 18.64 17.75 -12.05
C ALA A 160 17.30 17.50 -12.76
N LEU A 161 17.07 16.26 -13.19
CA LEU A 161 15.81 15.88 -13.83
C LEU A 161 14.60 15.96 -12.89
N MET A 162 14.77 15.62 -11.60
CA MET A 162 13.70 15.76 -10.60
C MET A 162 13.38 17.23 -10.29
N ALA A 163 14.35 18.13 -10.38
CA ALA A 163 14.13 19.58 -10.23
C ALA A 163 13.19 20.13 -11.32
N HIS A 164 13.23 19.59 -12.54
CA HIS A 164 12.33 19.98 -13.64
C HIS A 164 10.85 19.65 -13.40
N VAL A 165 10.49 18.93 -12.34
CA VAL A 165 9.07 18.71 -11.96
C VAL A 165 8.44 19.99 -11.41
N VAL A 166 9.19 20.73 -10.61
CA VAL A 166 8.76 21.98 -9.96
C VAL A 166 9.43 23.23 -10.55
N GLY A 167 10.40 23.05 -11.46
CA GLY A 167 11.09 24.14 -12.11
C GLY A 167 10.23 24.99 -13.08
N PRO A 168 10.78 26.11 -13.57
CA PRO A 168 10.08 27.02 -14.46
C PRO A 168 9.61 26.33 -15.75
N LYS A 169 8.38 26.63 -16.20
CA LYS A 169 7.84 26.08 -17.45
C LYS A 169 8.73 26.40 -18.66
N ALA A 170 9.41 27.55 -18.66
CA ALA A 170 10.33 27.99 -19.72
C ALA A 170 11.56 27.09 -19.89
N GLU A 171 11.97 26.38 -18.84
CA GLU A 171 13.11 25.45 -18.85
C GLU A 171 12.70 24.04 -19.30
N GLY A 172 11.40 23.80 -19.50
CA GLY A 172 10.85 22.49 -19.83
C GLY A 172 10.51 21.72 -18.57
N ARG A 173 9.21 21.46 -18.36
CA ARG A 173 8.71 20.76 -17.18
C ARG A 173 8.66 19.26 -17.43
N LEU A 174 9.19 18.47 -16.49
CA LEU A 174 9.00 17.03 -16.49
C LEU A 174 7.61 16.70 -15.94
N PRO A 175 6.72 16.06 -16.71
CA PRO A 175 5.42 15.63 -16.19
C PRO A 175 5.58 14.68 -15.00
N LEU A 176 4.80 14.87 -13.93
CA LEU A 176 4.88 14.07 -12.71
C LEU A 176 4.80 12.56 -12.97
N ARG A 177 3.92 12.11 -13.87
CA ARG A 177 3.80 10.70 -14.29
C ARG A 177 5.12 10.10 -14.80
N HIS A 178 5.96 10.91 -15.46
CA HIS A 178 7.24 10.47 -15.97
C HIS A 178 8.27 10.43 -14.84
N ALA A 179 8.29 11.44 -13.96
CA ALA A 179 9.13 11.45 -12.77
C ALA A 179 8.87 10.23 -11.87
N LEU A 180 7.61 9.97 -11.50
CA LEU A 180 7.22 8.81 -10.70
C LEU A 180 7.51 7.48 -11.42
N GLY A 181 7.39 7.48 -12.75
CA GLY A 181 7.80 6.36 -13.57
C GLY A 181 9.30 6.06 -13.50
N LEU A 182 10.17 7.06 -13.27
CA LEU A 182 11.60 6.87 -13.06
C LEU A 182 11.90 6.47 -11.61
N LEU A 183 11.29 7.18 -10.65
CA LEU A 183 11.42 6.94 -9.21
C LEU A 183 11.00 5.52 -8.80
N SER A 184 9.99 4.96 -9.47
CA SER A 184 9.56 3.57 -9.24
C SER A 184 10.60 2.50 -9.64
N GLN A 185 11.66 2.87 -10.37
CA GLN A 185 12.72 1.94 -10.81
C GLN A 185 13.98 1.98 -9.94
N VAL A 186 14.04 2.92 -9.00
CA VAL A 186 15.20 3.13 -8.12
C VAL A 186 14.78 2.94 -6.66
N ASP A 187 15.76 3.04 -5.77
CA ASP A 187 15.53 3.00 -4.33
C ASP A 187 14.56 4.11 -3.88
N VAL A 188 13.77 3.81 -2.86
CA VAL A 188 12.75 4.72 -2.32
C VAL A 188 13.35 6.00 -1.71
N ALA A 189 14.60 5.97 -1.26
CA ALA A 189 15.32 7.15 -0.79
C ALA A 189 15.38 8.25 -1.86
N ALA A 190 15.42 7.89 -3.15
CA ALA A 190 15.35 8.86 -4.24
C ALA A 190 14.00 9.59 -4.29
N PHE A 191 12.90 8.90 -3.97
CA PHE A 191 11.57 9.51 -3.87
C PHE A 191 11.49 10.48 -2.70
N GLN A 192 12.00 10.09 -1.52
CA GLN A 192 12.03 10.97 -0.35
C GLN A 192 12.79 12.28 -0.62
N ARG A 193 13.98 12.18 -1.25
CA ARG A 193 14.77 13.37 -1.63
C ARG A 193 14.05 14.23 -2.67
N ALA A 194 13.40 13.59 -3.65
CA ALA A 194 12.63 14.32 -4.66
C ALA A 194 11.43 15.05 -4.03
N THR A 195 10.71 14.42 -3.09
CA THR A 195 9.56 15.04 -2.42
C THR A 195 9.97 16.20 -1.52
N GLU A 196 11.10 16.10 -0.80
CA GLU A 196 11.61 17.23 -0.01
C GLU A 196 12.03 18.40 -0.90
N MET A 197 12.68 18.11 -2.04
CA MET A 197 12.99 19.14 -3.04
C MET A 197 11.73 19.80 -3.61
N TRP A 198 10.68 19.02 -3.93
CA TRP A 198 9.43 19.57 -4.44
C TRP A 198 8.70 20.40 -3.39
N LYS A 199 8.76 20.00 -2.11
CA LYS A 199 8.19 20.75 -0.98
C LYS A 199 8.86 22.10 -0.76
N ALA A 200 10.18 22.19 -0.99
CA ALA A 200 10.92 23.43 -0.87
C ALA A 200 10.59 24.43 -2.00
N ALA A 201 9.88 24.00 -3.04
CA ALA A 201 9.50 24.86 -4.15
C ALA A 201 8.25 25.71 -3.84
N PRO A 202 8.04 26.85 -4.53
CA PRO A 202 6.91 27.74 -4.27
C PRO A 202 5.54 27.01 -4.35
N ALA A 203 4.57 27.41 -3.52
CA ALA A 203 3.31 26.70 -3.30
C ALA A 203 2.43 26.42 -4.55
N GLY A 204 2.67 27.09 -5.68
CA GLY A 204 2.00 26.82 -6.97
C GLY A 204 2.76 25.89 -7.92
N SER A 205 3.97 25.47 -7.56
CA SER A 205 4.83 24.61 -8.38
C SER A 205 4.72 23.14 -8.00
N VAL A 206 4.18 22.82 -6.83
CA VAL A 206 4.03 21.45 -6.35
C VAL A 206 2.84 20.78 -7.03
N PRO A 207 3.02 19.63 -7.68
CA PRO A 207 1.88 18.91 -8.26
C PRO A 207 0.90 18.44 -7.16
N PRO A 208 -0.43 18.58 -7.33
CA PRO A 208 -1.42 18.22 -6.30
C PRO A 208 -1.30 16.78 -5.79
N GLY A 209 -1.02 15.83 -6.70
CA GLY A 209 -0.85 14.42 -6.36
C GLY A 209 0.33 14.11 -5.43
N VAL A 210 1.31 15.00 -5.31
CA VAL A 210 2.44 14.86 -4.37
C VAL A 210 2.01 15.20 -2.94
N ALA A 211 1.06 16.13 -2.76
CA ALA A 211 0.54 16.51 -1.45
C ALA A 211 -0.26 15.37 -0.79
N ALA A 212 -1.00 14.60 -1.60
CA ALA A 212 -1.81 13.46 -1.22
C ALA A 212 -1.10 12.40 -0.36
N VAL A 213 0.22 12.31 -0.52
CA VAL A 213 1.02 11.17 -0.09
C VAL A 213 1.79 11.43 1.20
N ARG A 214 1.76 12.69 1.66
CA ARG A 214 2.47 13.15 2.87
C ARG A 214 1.85 12.62 4.17
N THR A 215 0.64 12.06 4.10
CA THR A 215 -0.06 11.45 5.24
C THR A 215 0.27 9.96 5.40
N LEU A 216 0.85 9.32 4.38
CA LEU A 216 1.35 7.95 4.48
C LEU A 216 2.78 7.99 5.03
N ASN A 217 2.96 7.54 6.27
CA ASN A 217 4.26 7.49 6.95
C ASN A 217 5.11 6.27 6.53
N ASP A 218 4.86 5.75 5.32
CA ASP A 218 5.63 4.70 4.67
C ASP A 218 6.03 5.20 3.28
N PRO A 219 7.34 5.44 3.02
CA PRO A 219 7.80 6.07 1.78
C PRO A 219 7.59 5.18 0.55
N GLU A 220 7.52 3.86 0.75
CA GLU A 220 7.36 2.87 -0.31
C GLU A 220 5.90 2.80 -0.78
N LEU A 221 4.95 2.74 0.17
CA LEU A 221 3.53 2.85 -0.10
C LEU A 221 3.20 4.22 -0.70
N ALA A 222 3.78 5.28 -0.12
CA ALA A 222 3.66 6.65 -0.60
C ALA A 222 4.01 6.76 -2.09
N LEU A 223 5.19 6.30 -2.51
CA LEU A 223 5.61 6.32 -3.91
C LEU A 223 4.62 5.56 -4.82
N ARG A 224 4.19 4.36 -4.42
CA ARG A 224 3.30 3.52 -5.24
C ARG A 224 1.90 4.11 -5.38
N VAL A 225 1.33 4.64 -4.31
CA VAL A 225 0.03 5.33 -4.34
C VAL A 225 0.12 6.60 -5.19
N THR A 226 1.16 7.42 -5.02
CA THR A 226 1.38 8.62 -5.85
C THR A 226 1.45 8.25 -7.33
N ALA A 227 2.20 7.18 -7.65
CA ALA A 227 2.36 6.70 -9.02
C ALA A 227 1.02 6.28 -9.61
N LEU A 228 0.21 5.50 -8.87
CA LEU A 228 -1.12 5.08 -9.31
C LEU A 228 -2.09 6.24 -9.50
N LEU A 229 -2.05 7.25 -8.63
CA LEU A 229 -2.87 8.47 -8.76
C LEU A 229 -2.48 9.30 -10.00
N SER A 230 -1.19 9.28 -10.35
CA SER A 230 -0.65 10.05 -11.47
C SER A 230 -0.73 9.32 -12.81
N GLU A 231 -1.06 8.03 -12.81
CA GLU A 231 -1.21 7.24 -14.02
C GLU A 231 -2.43 7.68 -14.83
N ARG A 232 -2.28 7.59 -16.16
CA ARG A 232 -3.24 8.04 -17.17
C ARG A 232 -3.54 6.87 -18.11
N PRO A 233 -4.34 5.88 -17.68
CA PRO A 233 -4.64 4.68 -18.43
C PRO A 233 -5.39 4.94 -19.74
N GLU A 234 -6.04 6.09 -19.86
CA GLU A 234 -6.72 6.57 -21.06
C GLU A 234 -5.76 6.95 -22.22
N LEU A 235 -4.47 7.13 -21.93
CA LEU A 235 -3.47 7.39 -22.95
C LEU A 235 -3.08 6.10 -23.67
N ARG A 236 -2.55 6.22 -24.90
CA ARG A 236 -2.24 5.13 -25.84
C ARG A 236 -1.45 3.93 -25.27
N ASP A 237 -0.72 4.11 -24.16
CA ASP A 237 0.10 3.06 -23.53
C ASP A 237 -0.42 2.65 -22.13
N GLY A 238 -1.62 3.08 -21.78
CA GLY A 238 -2.27 2.83 -20.51
C GLY A 238 -3.26 1.66 -20.55
N SER A 239 -3.58 1.08 -19.39
CA SER A 239 -4.59 0.04 -19.26
C SER A 239 -5.30 0.15 -17.91
N GLU A 240 -6.61 0.32 -17.93
CA GLU A 240 -7.44 0.36 -16.71
C GLU A 240 -7.41 -0.98 -15.97
N ASP A 241 -7.30 -2.09 -16.69
CA ASP A 241 -7.15 -3.42 -16.09
C ASP A 241 -5.80 -3.56 -15.38
N ALA A 242 -4.72 -3.09 -16.00
CA ALA A 242 -3.39 -3.08 -15.38
C ALA A 242 -3.35 -2.19 -14.14
N TRP A 243 -4.01 -1.03 -14.20
CA TRP A 243 -4.18 -0.15 -13.04
C TRP A 243 -4.95 -0.87 -11.91
N THR A 244 -6.07 -1.51 -12.23
CA THR A 244 -6.92 -2.22 -11.25
C THR A 244 -6.17 -3.37 -10.59
N LYS A 245 -5.41 -4.15 -11.36
CA LYS A 245 -4.56 -5.23 -10.84
C LYS A 245 -3.47 -4.72 -9.91
N ARG A 246 -2.84 -3.57 -10.22
CA ARG A 246 -1.84 -2.97 -9.33
C ARG A 246 -2.47 -2.45 -8.04
N TRP A 247 -3.65 -1.84 -8.14
CA TRP A 247 -4.36 -1.35 -6.96
C TRP A 247 -4.82 -2.50 -6.05
N SER A 248 -5.36 -3.60 -6.61
CA SER A 248 -5.81 -4.74 -5.81
C SER A 248 -4.68 -5.40 -5.02
N VAL A 249 -3.46 -5.41 -5.56
CA VAL A 249 -2.26 -5.89 -4.84
C VAL A 249 -1.85 -4.91 -3.74
N LEU A 250 -1.95 -3.60 -3.98
CA LEU A 250 -1.48 -2.57 -3.06
C LEU A 250 -2.47 -2.26 -1.92
N LYS A 251 -3.77 -2.32 -2.20
CA LYS A 251 -4.87 -1.94 -1.29
C LYS A 251 -4.75 -2.57 0.11
N PRO A 252 -4.51 -3.89 0.27
CA PRO A 252 -4.40 -4.50 1.60
C PRO A 252 -3.22 -3.94 2.42
N HIS A 253 -2.10 -3.60 1.78
CA HIS A 253 -0.95 -3.02 2.48
C HIS A 253 -1.22 -1.58 2.91
N VAL A 254 -1.91 -0.80 2.08
CA VAL A 254 -2.32 0.57 2.42
C VAL A 254 -3.33 0.56 3.56
N GLU A 255 -4.34 -0.31 3.50
CA GLU A 255 -5.34 -0.46 4.56
C GLU A 255 -4.69 -0.91 5.88
N ALA A 256 -3.77 -1.87 5.85
CA ALA A 256 -3.05 -2.32 7.03
C ALA A 256 -2.18 -1.21 7.64
N HIS A 257 -1.47 -0.43 6.80
CA HIS A 257 -0.67 0.71 7.25
C HIS A 257 -1.55 1.80 7.89
N LEU A 258 -2.64 2.19 7.22
CA LEU A 258 -3.56 3.20 7.72
C LEU A 258 -4.25 2.75 9.02
N SER A 259 -4.67 1.49 9.11
CA SER A 259 -5.30 0.94 10.32
C SER A 259 -4.34 0.95 11.50
N GLY A 260 -3.06 0.63 11.28
CA GLY A 260 -2.01 0.75 12.30
C GLY A 260 -1.79 2.19 12.77
N ALA A 261 -2.12 3.17 11.94
CA ALA A 261 -2.09 4.60 12.27
C ALA A 261 -3.44 5.14 12.75
N GLY A 262 -4.46 4.29 12.97
CA GLY A 262 -5.80 4.69 13.39
C GLY A 262 -6.62 5.43 12.32
N GLN A 263 -6.27 5.28 11.05
CA GLN A 263 -6.96 5.91 9.92
C GLN A 263 -7.62 4.87 9.02
N SER A 264 -8.73 5.24 8.38
CA SER A 264 -9.36 4.42 7.35
C SER A 264 -8.92 4.85 5.95
N LEU A 265 -9.00 3.95 4.98
CA LEU A 265 -8.74 4.27 3.57
C LEU A 265 -9.65 5.38 3.05
N SER A 266 -10.93 5.37 3.45
CA SER A 266 -11.88 6.42 3.09
C SER A 266 -11.47 7.77 3.67
N ALA A 267 -11.09 7.83 4.95
CA ALA A 267 -10.61 9.07 5.58
C ALA A 267 -9.34 9.59 4.90
N PHE A 268 -8.40 8.70 4.57
CA PHE A 268 -7.20 9.05 3.81
C PHE A 268 -7.56 9.65 2.45
N VAL A 269 -8.39 8.98 1.65
CA VAL A 269 -8.80 9.46 0.32
C VAL A 269 -9.50 10.82 0.40
N SER A 270 -10.37 11.02 1.38
CA SER A 270 -11.07 12.30 1.60
C SER A 270 -10.15 13.42 2.10
N SER A 271 -9.04 13.10 2.76
CA SER A 271 -8.05 14.09 3.22
C SER A 271 -7.18 14.66 2.10
N VAL A 272 -7.14 13.99 0.94
CA VAL A 272 -6.33 14.42 -0.20
C VAL A 272 -7.03 15.54 -0.95
N ASP A 273 -6.43 16.74 -0.93
CA ASP A 273 -6.85 17.83 -1.80
C ASP A 273 -6.40 17.59 -3.24
N ALA A 274 -7.37 17.50 -4.15
CA ALA A 274 -7.11 17.34 -5.58
C ALA A 274 -6.74 18.67 -6.28
N GLY A 275 -6.88 19.82 -5.62
CA GLY A 275 -6.51 21.14 -6.16
C GLY A 275 -7.24 21.49 -7.48
N GLY A 276 -8.42 20.92 -7.70
CA GLY A 276 -9.19 21.06 -8.94
C GLY A 276 -8.78 20.15 -10.12
N ASP A 277 -7.81 19.24 -9.96
CA ASP A 277 -7.48 18.25 -10.99
C ASP A 277 -8.56 17.16 -11.08
N ALA A 278 -9.43 17.27 -12.08
CA ALA A 278 -10.55 16.36 -12.31
C ALA A 278 -10.13 14.87 -12.41
N HIS A 279 -8.93 14.59 -12.92
CA HIS A 279 -8.46 13.21 -13.01
C HIS A 279 -7.96 12.70 -11.67
N LEU A 280 -7.26 13.53 -10.90
CA LEU A 280 -6.86 13.16 -9.55
C LEU A 280 -8.10 12.85 -8.71
N SER A 281 -9.15 13.68 -8.78
CA SER A 281 -10.44 13.41 -8.13
C SER A 281 -11.06 12.08 -8.57
N LYS A 282 -11.05 11.78 -9.89
CA LYS A 282 -11.54 10.50 -10.41
C LYS A 282 -10.73 9.30 -9.89
N ARG A 283 -9.41 9.44 -9.76
CA ARG A 283 -8.54 8.38 -9.24
C ARG A 283 -8.73 8.17 -7.75
N LEU A 284 -8.85 9.25 -6.97
CA LEU A 284 -9.14 9.19 -5.54
C LEU A 284 -10.47 8.48 -5.27
N ALA A 285 -11.54 8.85 -5.98
CA ALA A 285 -12.83 8.17 -5.88
C ALA A 285 -12.72 6.66 -6.15
N ARG A 286 -11.87 6.25 -7.11
CA ARG A 286 -11.65 4.83 -7.43
C ARG A 286 -10.76 4.10 -6.44
N LEU A 287 -9.83 4.78 -5.75
CA LEU A 287 -9.08 4.18 -4.66
C LEU A 287 -10.00 3.86 -3.47
N GLY A 288 -10.95 4.75 -3.18
CA GLY A 288 -11.90 4.61 -2.07
C GLY A 288 -13.05 3.62 -2.32
N ALA A 289 -13.26 3.20 -3.58
CA ALA A 289 -14.22 2.17 -3.96
C ALA A 289 -13.72 0.74 -3.61
#